data_AF-A0AAE6EU13-F1
#
_entry.id   AF-A0AAE6EU13-F1
#
_cell.length_a   1.000
_cell.length_b   1.000
_cell.length_c   1.000
_cell.angle_alpha   90.00
_cell.angle_beta   90.00
_cell.angle_gamma   90.00
#
_symmetry.space_group_name_H-M   'P 1'
#
loop_
_entity.id
_entity.type
_entity.pdbx_description
1 polymer ?
#
loop_
_entity_poly.entity_id
_entity_poly.type
_entity_poly.pdbx_seq_one_letter_code
_entity_poly.pdbx_strand_id
1 'polypeptide(L)'
;MKKLYIIGNGFDLYHGLPSSYYSFRDYVKIHDPELFDRIEMYLYPTSNSPEANLDLWKNFEESLGNLDDDKLRDFARNYLVEYGDDDWSEDYNFTYQRSLSEITDSLNIQLRDLLRSWIQDVDKVLPNKNRIPLDKDAKYLSFNYTHTLENLYELSKDILHIHGLVSDENSQLTLGHSQEPKPRRTEEDIKNSMSAESYEEYKEERAGDDPRIYEGEDIIGEYWENSYKNTSKIISENQFFSMI
;
A
#
# COMPACT_ATOMS: atom_id res chain seq x y z
N MET A 1 -34.07 -5.40 11.60
CA MET A 1 -33.40 -5.57 10.29
C MET A 1 -33.37 -7.05 9.94
N LYS A 2 -33.55 -7.48 8.69
CA LYS A 2 -33.61 -8.94 8.38
C LYS A 2 -32.47 -9.46 7.49
N LYS A 3 -31.70 -8.63 6.79
CA LYS A 3 -30.61 -9.09 5.91
C LYS A 3 -29.44 -8.11 5.87
N LEU A 4 -28.23 -8.67 5.86
CA LEU A 4 -26.96 -7.99 5.58
C LEU A 4 -26.35 -8.66 4.35
N TYR A 5 -26.02 -7.87 3.34
CA TYR A 5 -25.24 -8.30 2.19
C TYR A 5 -23.79 -7.89 2.38
N ILE A 6 -22.87 -8.83 2.15
CA ILE A 6 -21.42 -8.56 2.12
C ILE A 6 -20.99 -8.72 0.67
N ILE A 7 -20.53 -7.62 0.07
CA ILE A 7 -20.23 -7.50 -1.35
C ILE A 7 -18.73 -7.25 -1.52
N GLY A 8 -18.10 -8.03 -2.39
CA GLY A 8 -16.70 -7.86 -2.77
C GLY A 8 -16.54 -7.78 -4.28
N ASN A 9 -15.29 -7.74 -4.73
CA ASN A 9 -14.95 -7.39 -6.11
C ASN A 9 -15.60 -8.31 -7.16
N GLY A 10 -15.91 -9.55 -6.80
CA GLY A 10 -16.65 -10.49 -7.64
C GLY A 10 -18.00 -9.95 -8.13
N PHE A 11 -18.62 -9.01 -7.40
CA PHE A 11 -19.85 -8.34 -7.82
C PHE A 11 -19.61 -7.40 -9.01
N ASP A 12 -18.57 -6.59 -8.98
CA ASP A 12 -18.21 -5.71 -10.09
C ASP A 12 -17.84 -6.54 -11.33
N LEU A 13 -17.04 -7.59 -11.12
CA LEU A 13 -16.66 -8.54 -12.17
C LEU A 13 -17.88 -9.25 -12.79
N TYR A 14 -18.86 -9.65 -11.98
CA TYR A 14 -20.11 -10.23 -12.48
C TYR A 14 -20.88 -9.26 -13.39
N HIS A 15 -20.83 -7.96 -13.08
CA HIS A 15 -21.40 -6.90 -13.92
C HIS A 15 -20.47 -6.45 -15.05
N GLY A 16 -19.35 -7.14 -15.27
CA GLY A 16 -18.45 -6.89 -16.40
C GLY A 16 -17.54 -5.67 -16.23
N LEU A 17 -17.40 -5.15 -15.02
CA LEU A 17 -16.42 -4.08 -14.75
C LEU A 17 -15.01 -4.69 -14.74
N PRO A 18 -14.02 -4.04 -15.37
CA PRO A 18 -12.64 -4.51 -15.36
C PRO A 18 -11.94 -4.11 -14.04
N SER A 19 -12.48 -4.58 -12.91
CA SER A 19 -12.05 -4.23 -11.55
C SER A 19 -11.07 -5.24 -10.94
N SER A 20 -10.55 -6.18 -11.72
CA SER A 20 -9.56 -7.15 -11.22
C SER A 20 -8.18 -6.49 -11.08
N TYR A 21 -7.34 -6.99 -10.17
CA TYR A 21 -5.96 -6.50 -10.09
C TYR A 21 -5.12 -6.83 -11.34
N TYR A 22 -5.52 -7.80 -12.18
CA TYR A 22 -4.92 -7.95 -13.52
C TYR A 22 -5.30 -6.82 -14.47
N SER A 23 -6.53 -6.33 -14.37
CA SER A 23 -6.97 -5.14 -15.11
C SER A 23 -6.22 -3.90 -14.62
N PHE A 24 -5.98 -3.81 -13.30
CA PHE A 24 -5.12 -2.76 -12.74
C PHE A 24 -3.69 -2.87 -13.26
N ARG A 25 -3.08 -4.07 -13.25
CA ARG A 25 -1.76 -4.33 -13.84
C ARG A 25 -1.64 -3.76 -15.24
N ASP A 26 -2.59 -4.13 -16.10
CA ASP A 26 -2.58 -3.73 -17.50
C ASP A 26 -2.73 -2.19 -17.63
N TYR A 27 -3.51 -1.57 -16.74
CA TYR A 27 -3.60 -0.11 -16.62
C TYR A 27 -2.26 0.52 -16.21
N VAL A 28 -1.62 0.04 -15.13
CA VAL A 28 -0.32 0.54 -14.68
C VAL A 28 0.70 0.44 -15.81
N LYS A 29 0.80 -0.72 -16.46
CA LYS A 29 1.73 -0.95 -17.57
C LYS A 29 1.58 0.03 -18.74
N ILE A 30 0.37 0.52 -19.00
CA ILE A 30 0.08 1.46 -20.09
C ILE A 30 0.34 2.91 -19.65
N HIS A 31 -0.08 3.26 -18.44
CA HIS A 31 -0.11 4.64 -17.97
C HIS A 31 1.17 5.07 -17.25
N ASP A 32 1.87 4.13 -16.60
CA ASP A 32 3.12 4.36 -15.88
C ASP A 32 4.01 3.09 -15.96
N PRO A 33 4.74 2.90 -17.08
CA PRO A 33 5.62 1.75 -17.26
C PRO A 33 6.76 1.70 -16.24
N GLU A 34 7.23 2.85 -15.75
CA GLU A 34 8.30 2.90 -14.76
C GLU A 34 7.81 2.39 -13.40
N LEU A 35 6.63 2.82 -12.95
CA LEU A 35 6.00 2.27 -11.76
C LEU A 35 5.71 0.76 -11.93
N PHE A 36 5.24 0.33 -13.10
CA PHE A 36 5.04 -1.09 -13.38
C PHE A 36 6.34 -1.89 -13.16
N ASP A 37 7.45 -1.44 -13.73
CA ASP A 37 8.75 -2.09 -13.59
C ASP A 37 9.21 -2.10 -12.12
N ARG A 38 8.98 -1.02 -11.37
CA ARG A 38 9.30 -0.96 -9.93
C ARG A 38 8.46 -1.94 -9.10
N ILE A 39 7.16 -2.06 -9.38
CA ILE A 39 6.28 -3.04 -8.72
C ILE A 39 6.80 -4.46 -8.98
N GLU A 40 7.06 -4.82 -10.25
CA GLU A 40 7.58 -6.14 -10.61
C GLU A 40 8.98 -6.39 -10.03
N MET A 41 9.81 -5.35 -9.93
CA MET A 41 11.20 -5.48 -9.48
C MET A 41 11.34 -5.65 -7.97
N TYR A 42 10.51 -4.95 -7.19
CA TYR A 42 10.66 -4.82 -5.75
C TYR A 42 9.57 -5.48 -4.92
N LEU A 43 8.39 -5.79 -5.49
CA LEU A 43 7.27 -6.38 -4.75
C LEU A 43 7.00 -7.85 -5.12
N TYR A 44 7.80 -8.43 -6.01
CA TYR A 44 7.62 -9.81 -6.42
C TYR A 44 7.88 -10.75 -5.24
N PRO A 45 6.95 -11.67 -4.91
CA PRO A 45 7.13 -12.56 -3.77
C PRO A 45 8.37 -13.43 -3.94
N THR A 46 9.31 -13.36 -3.00
CA THR A 46 10.52 -14.20 -2.97
C THR A 46 10.32 -15.38 -2.03
N SER A 47 9.23 -16.14 -2.20
CA SER A 47 9.04 -17.34 -1.37
C SER A 47 9.94 -18.48 -1.84
N ASN A 48 10.73 -19.03 -0.93
CA ASN A 48 11.52 -20.25 -1.13
C ASN A 48 10.65 -21.53 -1.09
N SER A 49 9.32 -21.43 -1.00
CA SER A 49 8.41 -22.58 -0.98
C SER A 49 7.94 -22.96 -2.39
N PRO A 50 8.09 -24.23 -2.82
CA PRO A 50 7.56 -24.74 -4.09
C PRO A 50 6.04 -24.61 -4.25
N GLU A 51 5.32 -24.36 -3.15
CA GLU A 51 3.85 -24.28 -3.10
C GLU A 51 3.34 -22.84 -3.01
N ALA A 52 4.25 -21.85 -2.89
CA ALA A 52 3.86 -20.46 -2.79
C ALA A 52 3.24 -19.98 -4.11
N ASN A 53 2.06 -19.38 -4.01
CA ASN A 53 1.44 -18.69 -5.13
C ASN A 53 2.16 -17.35 -5.35
N LEU A 54 3.21 -17.37 -6.17
CA LEU A 54 4.08 -16.21 -6.47
C LEU A 54 3.43 -15.17 -7.40
N ASP A 55 2.12 -15.25 -7.63
CA ASP A 55 1.42 -14.32 -8.49
C ASP A 55 1.16 -13.00 -7.77
N LEU A 56 2.07 -12.04 -8.01
CA LEU A 56 2.05 -10.68 -7.46
C LEU A 56 0.66 -10.05 -7.59
N TRP A 57 0.10 -10.00 -8.80
CA TRP A 57 -1.14 -9.27 -9.07
C TRP A 57 -2.37 -10.00 -8.55
N LYS A 58 -2.37 -11.33 -8.51
CA LYS A 58 -3.42 -12.09 -7.84
C LYS A 58 -3.47 -11.80 -6.33
N ASN A 59 -2.30 -11.67 -5.71
CA ASN A 59 -2.12 -11.43 -4.28
C ASN A 59 -1.59 -10.01 -4.03
N PHE A 60 -2.14 -9.01 -4.73
CA PHE A 60 -1.55 -7.66 -4.80
C PHE A 60 -1.36 -7.00 -3.43
N GLU A 61 -2.39 -7.02 -2.56
CA GLU A 61 -2.29 -6.46 -1.21
C GLU A 61 -1.26 -7.18 -0.33
N GLU A 62 -1.09 -8.50 -0.49
CA GLU A 62 -0.02 -9.25 0.21
C GLU A 62 1.36 -8.89 -0.35
N SER A 63 1.45 -8.66 -1.66
CA SER A 63 2.70 -8.33 -2.34
C SER A 63 3.23 -6.94 -1.99
N LEU A 64 2.34 -5.99 -1.61
CA LEU A 64 2.77 -4.74 -0.97
C LEU A 64 3.56 -4.99 0.33
N GLY A 65 3.37 -6.14 0.97
CA GLY A 65 4.12 -6.56 2.15
C GLY A 65 5.40 -7.34 1.82
N ASN A 66 5.80 -7.41 0.55
CA ASN A 66 6.95 -8.19 0.09
C ASN A 66 8.03 -7.29 -0.52
N LEU A 67 8.18 -6.05 -0.03
CA LEU A 67 9.26 -5.18 -0.47
C LEU A 67 10.62 -5.89 -0.29
N ASP A 68 11.29 -6.15 -1.41
CA ASP A 68 12.67 -6.65 -1.46
C ASP A 68 13.61 -5.49 -1.12
N ASP A 69 13.72 -5.27 0.19
CA ASP A 69 14.41 -4.13 0.77
C ASP A 69 15.94 -4.31 0.74
N ASP A 70 16.43 -5.56 0.69
CA ASP A 70 17.83 -5.88 0.38
C ASP A 70 18.22 -5.40 -1.03
N LYS A 71 17.42 -5.74 -2.05
CA LYS A 71 17.66 -5.29 -3.42
C LYS A 71 17.55 -3.78 -3.56
N LEU A 72 16.62 -3.16 -2.84
CA LEU A 72 16.49 -1.72 -2.78
C LEU A 72 17.75 -1.06 -2.18
N ARG A 73 18.28 -1.60 -1.08
CA ARG A 73 19.54 -1.15 -0.47
C ARG A 73 20.72 -1.31 -1.41
N ASP A 74 20.84 -2.46 -2.07
CA ASP A 74 21.93 -2.72 -3.00
C ASP A 74 21.89 -1.78 -4.22
N PHE A 75 20.69 -1.43 -4.71
CA PHE A 75 20.54 -0.39 -5.71
C PHE A 75 20.99 0.97 -5.18
N ALA A 76 20.50 1.38 -4.01
CA ALA A 76 20.78 2.69 -3.43
C ALA A 76 22.27 2.87 -3.08
N ARG A 77 22.95 1.81 -2.65
CA ARG A 77 24.41 1.82 -2.35
C ARG A 77 25.27 2.28 -3.52
N ASN A 78 24.82 2.13 -4.77
CA ASN A 78 25.54 2.68 -5.92
C ASN A 78 25.62 4.22 -5.92
N TYR A 79 24.79 4.88 -5.10
CA TYR A 79 24.74 6.32 -4.92
C TYR A 79 25.37 6.77 -3.59
N LEU A 80 25.98 5.86 -2.84
CA LEU A 80 26.66 6.14 -1.57
C LEU A 80 28.16 6.35 -1.82
N VAL A 81 28.53 7.55 -2.26
CA VAL A 81 29.94 7.93 -2.47
C VAL A 81 30.65 8.15 -1.13
N GLU A 82 31.85 7.62 -0.97
CA GLU A 82 32.64 7.76 0.25
C GLU A 82 33.04 9.22 0.52
N TYR A 83 33.16 9.57 1.80
CA TYR A 83 33.65 10.89 2.18
C TYR A 83 35.12 11.06 1.78
N GLY A 84 35.42 12.12 1.05
CA GLY A 84 36.78 12.42 0.59
C GLY A 84 37.17 11.77 -0.73
N ASP A 85 36.22 11.20 -1.47
CA ASP A 85 36.41 10.84 -2.88
C ASP A 85 36.78 12.09 -3.71
N ASP A 86 37.66 11.92 -4.71
CA ASP A 86 38.14 13.02 -5.56
C ASP A 86 37.00 13.65 -6.38
N ASP A 87 35.95 12.88 -6.71
CA ASP A 87 34.76 13.34 -7.43
C ASP A 87 33.65 13.83 -6.47
N TRP A 88 33.93 13.93 -5.16
CA TRP A 88 32.93 14.28 -4.15
C TRP A 88 32.31 15.68 -4.38
N SER A 89 31.02 15.77 -4.09
CA SER A 89 30.20 16.98 -4.10
C SER A 89 29.19 16.94 -2.96
N GLU A 90 28.68 18.11 -2.56
CA GLU A 90 27.68 18.23 -1.48
C GLU A 90 26.38 17.48 -1.79
N ASP A 91 26.05 17.26 -3.08
CA ASP A 91 24.86 16.51 -3.48
C ASP A 91 24.89 15.05 -3.01
N TYR A 92 26.09 14.44 -2.90
CA TYR A 92 26.23 13.06 -2.43
C TYR A 92 25.87 12.85 -0.95
N ASN A 93 25.61 13.92 -0.21
CA ASN A 93 25.02 13.80 1.13
C ASN A 93 23.58 13.26 1.10
N PHE A 94 22.89 13.37 -0.05
CA PHE A 94 21.48 13.05 -0.16
C PHE A 94 21.15 12.05 -1.27
N THR A 95 22.09 11.71 -2.16
CA THR A 95 21.82 10.86 -3.34
C THR A 95 21.37 9.45 -2.95
N TYR A 96 21.98 8.88 -1.91
CA TYR A 96 21.57 7.58 -1.37
C TYR A 96 20.11 7.61 -0.89
N GLN A 97 19.77 8.55 -0.01
CA GLN A 97 18.43 8.72 0.55
C GLN A 97 17.40 9.03 -0.54
N ARG A 98 17.72 9.93 -1.47
CA ARG A 98 16.85 10.26 -2.60
C ARG A 98 16.56 9.04 -3.47
N SER A 99 17.55 8.19 -3.75
CA SER A 99 17.33 6.99 -4.55
C SER A 99 16.37 6.00 -3.87
N LEU A 100 16.41 5.91 -2.54
CA LEU A 100 15.45 5.14 -1.74
C LEU A 100 14.06 5.77 -1.81
N SER A 101 13.95 7.06 -1.48
CA SER A 101 12.68 7.81 -1.47
C SER A 101 11.99 7.77 -2.82
N GLU A 102 12.73 7.96 -3.92
CA GLU A 102 12.16 7.92 -5.27
C GLU A 102 11.44 6.59 -5.54
N ILE A 103 11.99 5.46 -5.09
CA ILE A 103 11.37 4.14 -5.25
C ILE A 103 10.23 3.95 -4.25
N THR A 104 10.45 4.20 -2.96
CA THR A 104 9.42 3.98 -1.93
C THR A 104 8.20 4.89 -2.12
N ASP A 105 8.41 6.13 -2.56
CA ASP A 105 7.33 7.09 -2.85
C ASP A 105 6.55 6.67 -4.10
N SER A 106 7.19 6.09 -5.10
CA SER A 106 6.46 5.55 -6.25
C SER A 106 5.54 4.40 -5.84
N LEU A 107 6.02 3.51 -4.97
CA LEU A 107 5.27 2.34 -4.51
C LEU A 107 4.18 2.70 -3.47
N ASN A 108 4.28 3.86 -2.80
CA ASN A 108 3.28 4.32 -1.83
C ASN A 108 2.34 5.40 -2.35
N ILE A 109 2.87 6.45 -2.98
CA ILE A 109 2.10 7.64 -3.38
C ILE A 109 1.60 7.48 -4.81
N GLN A 110 2.52 7.34 -5.77
CA GLN A 110 2.17 7.26 -7.19
C GLN A 110 1.26 6.06 -7.48
N LEU A 111 1.53 4.91 -6.86
CA LEU A 111 0.69 3.71 -6.94
C LEU A 111 -0.75 3.97 -6.47
N ARG A 112 -0.95 4.72 -5.38
CA ARG A 112 -2.29 5.04 -4.86
C ARG A 112 -3.03 6.04 -5.74
N ASP A 113 -2.32 7.04 -6.26
CA ASP A 113 -2.88 8.01 -7.20
C ASP A 113 -3.33 7.34 -8.50
N LEU A 114 -2.54 6.39 -8.99
CA LEU A 114 -2.85 5.61 -10.18
C LEU A 114 -3.97 4.60 -9.92
N LEU A 115 -4.03 3.97 -8.74
CA LEU A 115 -5.18 3.15 -8.33
C LEU A 115 -6.46 3.98 -8.36
N ARG A 116 -6.47 5.18 -7.78
CA ARG A 116 -7.64 6.06 -7.79
C ARG A 116 -8.05 6.39 -9.23
N SER A 117 -7.11 6.79 -10.07
CA SER A 117 -7.37 7.14 -11.47
C SER A 117 -7.96 5.95 -12.24
N TRP A 118 -7.39 4.77 -12.05
CA TRP A 118 -7.92 3.53 -12.63
C TRP A 118 -9.34 3.23 -12.16
N ILE A 119 -9.61 3.27 -10.86
CA ILE A 119 -10.95 3.01 -10.32
C ILE A 119 -11.96 4.06 -10.84
N GLN A 120 -11.57 5.32 -10.98
CA GLN A 120 -12.43 6.34 -11.60
C GLN A 120 -12.81 5.99 -13.04
N ASP A 121 -11.89 5.41 -13.80
CA ASP A 121 -12.18 4.95 -15.16
C ASP A 121 -13.05 3.69 -15.17
N VAL A 122 -12.82 2.76 -14.24
CA VAL A 122 -13.67 1.58 -14.03
C VAL A 122 -15.10 1.98 -13.67
N ASP A 123 -15.29 2.96 -12.78
CA ASP A 123 -16.61 3.41 -12.31
C ASP A 123 -17.44 4.11 -13.41
N LYS A 124 -16.79 4.57 -14.49
CA LYS A 124 -17.45 5.10 -15.70
C LYS A 124 -17.90 4.02 -16.67
N VAL A 125 -17.40 2.78 -16.54
CA VAL A 125 -17.78 1.68 -17.43
C VAL A 125 -19.25 1.34 -17.21
N LEU A 126 -20.01 1.24 -18.30
CA LEU A 126 -21.41 0.82 -18.23
C LEU A 126 -21.49 -0.65 -17.80
N PRO A 127 -22.11 -0.97 -16.65
CA PRO A 127 -22.23 -2.34 -16.20
C PRO A 127 -23.18 -3.14 -17.08
N ASN A 128 -22.93 -4.45 -17.16
CA ASN A 128 -23.92 -5.40 -17.64
C ASN A 128 -25.18 -5.33 -16.76
N LYS A 129 -26.35 -5.22 -17.40
CA LYS A 129 -27.63 -5.00 -16.73
C LYS A 129 -28.28 -6.29 -16.20
N ASN A 130 -27.58 -7.40 -16.21
CA ASN A 130 -28.03 -8.65 -15.62
C ASN A 130 -28.09 -8.51 -14.09
N ARG A 131 -29.22 -8.00 -13.59
CA ARG A 131 -29.43 -7.78 -12.15
C ARG A 131 -29.70 -9.10 -11.42
N ILE A 132 -29.16 -9.25 -10.22
CA ILE A 132 -29.56 -10.27 -9.25
C ILE A 132 -30.59 -9.70 -8.26
N PRO A 133 -31.49 -10.51 -7.68
CA PRO A 133 -32.48 -9.99 -6.73
C PRO A 133 -31.79 -9.54 -5.43
N LEU A 134 -31.77 -8.23 -5.19
CA LEU A 134 -31.28 -7.60 -3.96
C LEU A 134 -32.43 -6.92 -3.21
N ASP A 135 -32.40 -7.03 -1.88
CA ASP A 135 -33.41 -6.47 -0.98
C ASP A 135 -33.10 -4.99 -0.70
N LYS A 136 -33.89 -4.08 -1.25
CA LYS A 136 -33.62 -2.62 -1.15
C LYS A 136 -33.66 -2.08 0.29
N ASP A 137 -34.27 -2.82 1.22
CA ASP A 137 -34.37 -2.45 2.64
C ASP A 137 -33.31 -3.16 3.52
N ALA A 138 -32.34 -3.83 2.91
CA ALA A 138 -31.23 -4.49 3.61
C ALA A 138 -30.03 -3.55 3.83
N LYS A 139 -29.13 -3.97 4.73
CA LYS A 139 -27.80 -3.36 4.88
C LYS A 139 -26.81 -3.98 3.90
N TYR A 140 -25.86 -3.17 3.45
CA TYR A 140 -24.80 -3.56 2.53
C TYR A 140 -23.43 -3.15 3.08
N LEU A 141 -22.55 -4.13 3.29
CA LEU A 141 -21.13 -3.89 3.51
C LEU A 141 -20.41 -4.18 2.19
N SER A 142 -19.86 -3.15 1.57
CA SER A 142 -19.14 -3.24 0.29
C SER A 142 -17.64 -3.06 0.50
N PHE A 143 -16.86 -3.96 -0.11
CA PHE A 143 -15.41 -3.86 -0.22
C PHE A 143 -14.98 -3.25 -1.58
N ASN A 144 -15.94 -2.95 -2.45
CA ASN A 144 -15.69 -2.37 -3.77
C ASN A 144 -15.55 -0.86 -3.65
N TYR A 145 -14.74 -0.28 -4.54
CA TYR A 145 -14.53 1.17 -4.60
C TYR A 145 -15.52 1.89 -5.53
N THR A 146 -16.35 1.15 -6.28
CA THR A 146 -17.25 1.65 -7.34
C THR A 146 -18.69 1.84 -6.84
N HIS A 147 -19.51 2.57 -7.61
CA HIS A 147 -20.93 2.84 -7.37
C HIS A 147 -21.88 1.80 -7.98
N THR A 148 -21.41 0.57 -8.20
CA THR A 148 -22.23 -0.43 -8.91
C THR A 148 -23.54 -0.70 -8.18
N LEU A 149 -23.55 -0.70 -6.84
CA LEU A 149 -24.77 -0.89 -6.03
C LEU A 149 -25.73 0.30 -6.17
N GLU A 150 -25.21 1.51 -6.12
CA GLU A 150 -25.97 2.76 -6.19
C GLU A 150 -26.55 2.97 -7.59
N ASN A 151 -25.70 2.88 -8.62
CA ASN A 151 -26.05 3.23 -9.98
C ASN A 151 -26.86 2.13 -10.67
N LEU A 152 -26.44 0.86 -10.54
CA LEU A 152 -27.13 -0.23 -11.21
C LEU A 152 -28.32 -0.74 -10.40
N TYR A 153 -28.26 -0.78 -9.07
CA TYR A 153 -29.35 -1.34 -8.25
C TYR A 153 -30.26 -0.27 -7.62
N GLU A 154 -29.93 1.01 -7.79
CA GLU A 154 -30.68 2.15 -7.22
C GLU A 154 -30.82 2.01 -5.70
N LEU A 155 -29.77 1.51 -5.06
CA LEU A 155 -29.66 1.44 -3.62
C LEU A 155 -29.17 2.80 -3.11
N SER A 156 -29.87 3.38 -2.16
CA SER A 156 -29.60 4.76 -1.72
C SER A 156 -29.46 4.89 -0.20
N LYS A 157 -29.49 3.78 0.54
CA LYS A 157 -29.46 3.75 2.00
C LYS A 157 -28.69 2.53 2.47
N ASP A 158 -28.08 2.66 3.65
CA ASP A 158 -27.48 1.55 4.41
C ASP A 158 -26.36 0.79 3.68
N ILE A 159 -25.59 1.47 2.82
CA ILE A 159 -24.37 0.96 2.19
C ILE A 159 -23.16 1.56 2.90
N LEU A 160 -22.28 0.70 3.40
CA LEU A 160 -20.96 1.06 3.89
C LEU A 160 -19.90 0.55 2.92
N HIS A 161 -19.20 1.48 2.26
CA HIS A 161 -17.96 1.18 1.52
C HIS A 161 -16.77 1.24 2.49
N ILE A 162 -16.42 0.09 3.07
CA ILE A 162 -15.40 0.03 4.14
C ILE A 162 -13.99 0.37 3.65
N HIS A 163 -13.75 0.28 2.35
CA HIS A 163 -12.49 0.69 1.72
C HIS A 163 -12.55 2.08 1.07
N GLY A 164 -13.64 2.82 1.28
CA GLY A 164 -13.87 4.09 0.59
C GLY A 164 -14.51 3.92 -0.78
N LEU A 165 -14.99 5.06 -1.29
CA LEU A 165 -15.83 5.15 -2.48
C LEU A 165 -15.22 6.20 -3.41
N VAL A 166 -14.95 5.83 -4.67
CA VAL A 166 -14.08 6.64 -5.55
C VAL A 166 -14.65 8.01 -5.93
N SER A 167 -15.98 8.16 -5.95
CA SER A 167 -16.63 9.43 -6.28
C SER A 167 -16.62 10.43 -5.13
N ASP A 168 -16.37 9.97 -3.90
CA ASP A 168 -16.21 10.85 -2.76
C ASP A 168 -14.78 11.39 -2.75
N GLU A 169 -14.63 12.66 -3.14
CA GLU A 169 -13.35 13.37 -3.15
C GLU A 169 -12.69 13.42 -1.77
N ASN A 170 -13.47 13.30 -0.69
CA ASN A 170 -12.95 13.27 0.68
C ASN A 170 -12.60 11.84 1.14
N SER A 171 -12.97 10.82 0.38
CA SER A 171 -12.71 9.42 0.73
C SER A 171 -11.29 9.03 0.35
N GLN A 172 -10.54 8.53 1.32
CA GLN A 172 -9.26 7.86 1.08
C GLN A 172 -9.52 6.38 0.75
N LEU A 173 -9.01 5.91 -0.39
CA LEU A 173 -9.18 4.51 -0.79
C LEU A 173 -8.22 3.63 0.03
N THR A 174 -8.78 2.66 0.74
CA THR A 174 -8.02 1.76 1.61
C THR A 174 -7.35 0.67 0.79
N LEU A 175 -6.03 0.75 0.63
CA LEU A 175 -5.17 -0.29 0.06
C LEU A 175 -3.96 -0.52 0.99
N GLY A 176 -3.54 -1.76 1.20
CA GLY A 176 -2.30 -2.05 1.93
C GLY A 176 -2.16 -3.50 2.38
N HIS A 177 -0.98 -3.86 2.90
CA HIS A 177 -0.67 -5.18 3.43
C HIS A 177 -1.07 -5.35 4.91
N SER A 178 -1.09 -6.59 5.39
CA SER A 178 -1.47 -6.91 6.78
C SER A 178 -0.30 -7.08 7.75
N GLN A 179 0.94 -6.95 7.30
CA GLN A 179 2.12 -7.04 8.17
C GLN A 179 2.20 -5.80 9.07
N GLU A 180 2.16 -6.00 10.38
CA GLU A 180 2.26 -4.89 11.34
C GLU A 180 3.68 -4.30 11.29
N PRO A 181 3.83 -3.01 10.99
CA PRO A 181 5.14 -2.38 10.89
C PRO A 181 5.80 -2.41 12.27
N LYS A 182 7.12 -2.65 12.29
CA LYS A 182 7.89 -2.49 13.53
C LYS A 182 7.90 -0.99 13.86
N PRO A 183 7.49 -0.58 15.08
CA PRO A 183 7.51 0.83 15.43
C PRO A 183 8.95 1.36 15.31
N ARG A 184 9.11 2.50 14.63
CA ARG A 184 10.38 3.24 14.62
C ARG A 184 10.77 3.54 16.05
N ARG A 185 11.94 3.05 16.48
CA ARG A 185 12.46 3.34 17.82
C ARG A 185 13.12 4.71 17.78
N THR A 186 12.63 5.63 18.59
CA THR A 186 13.31 6.91 18.81
C THR A 186 14.64 6.69 19.53
N GLU A 187 15.54 7.66 19.46
CA GLU A 187 16.78 7.64 20.25
C GLU A 187 16.47 7.47 21.76
N GLU A 188 15.37 8.07 22.22
CA GLU A 188 14.84 7.91 23.58
C GLU A 188 14.40 6.46 23.86
N ASP A 189 13.71 5.80 22.92
CA ASP A 189 13.32 4.39 23.05
C ASP A 189 14.53 3.46 23.12
N ILE A 190 15.55 3.73 22.30
CA ILE A 190 16.80 2.97 22.29
C ILE A 190 17.50 3.15 23.63
N LYS A 191 17.68 4.39 24.08
CA LYS A 191 18.28 4.73 25.37
C LYS A 191 17.55 4.08 26.54
N ASN A 192 16.21 4.05 26.52
CA ASN A 192 15.41 3.43 27.57
C ASN A 192 15.40 1.89 27.51
N SER A 193 15.80 1.31 26.38
CA SER A 193 15.84 -0.16 26.20
C SER A 193 17.11 -0.83 26.73
N MET A 194 18.11 -0.05 27.14
CA MET A 194 19.41 -0.55 27.56
C MET A 194 19.96 0.20 28.78
N SER A 195 21.04 -0.33 29.38
CA SER A 195 21.70 0.36 30.49
C SER A 195 22.41 1.63 30.01
N ALA A 196 22.69 2.58 30.92
CA ALA A 196 23.44 3.78 30.57
C ALA A 196 24.83 3.44 29.99
N GLU A 197 25.51 2.42 30.52
CA GLU A 197 26.81 1.95 30.03
C GLU A 197 26.70 1.35 28.61
N SER A 198 25.69 0.51 28.38
CA SER A 198 25.40 -0.06 27.05
C SER A 198 24.97 1.00 26.02
N TYR A 199 24.34 2.10 26.47
CA TYR A 199 23.97 3.20 25.59
C TYR A 199 25.17 4.03 25.16
N GLU A 200 26.13 4.24 26.05
CA GLU A 200 27.40 4.88 25.68
C GLU A 200 28.19 4.01 24.70
N GLU A 201 28.30 2.69 24.94
CA GLU A 201 28.90 1.75 23.97
C GLU A 201 28.17 1.78 22.62
N TYR A 202 26.83 1.74 22.62
CA TYR A 202 26.01 1.83 21.41
C TYR A 202 26.29 3.11 20.61
N LYS A 203 26.45 4.26 21.28
CA LYS A 203 26.79 5.53 20.63
C LYS A 203 28.21 5.54 20.10
N GLU A 204 29.17 4.97 20.85
CA GLU A 204 30.57 4.91 20.40
C GLU A 204 30.75 3.96 19.22
N GLU A 205 30.09 2.80 19.21
CA GLU A 205 30.06 1.89 18.06
C GLU A 205 29.48 2.58 16.82
N ARG A 206 28.44 3.39 17.00
CA ARG A 206 27.77 4.12 15.90
C ARG A 206 28.40 5.45 15.53
N ALA A 207 29.34 5.97 16.32
CA ALA A 207 29.97 7.26 16.04
C ALA A 207 30.78 7.26 14.71
N GLY A 208 31.07 6.07 14.16
CA GLY A 208 31.65 5.87 12.84
C GLY A 208 30.67 5.45 11.73
N ASP A 209 29.39 5.25 12.06
CA ASP A 209 28.38 4.87 11.07
C ASP A 209 27.99 6.08 10.20
N ASP A 210 27.83 5.83 8.90
CA ASP A 210 27.43 6.85 7.95
C ASP A 210 25.97 7.26 8.20
N PRO A 211 25.67 8.53 8.56
CA PRO A 211 24.31 8.97 8.88
C PRO A 211 23.34 8.77 7.71
N ARG A 212 23.84 8.77 6.47
CA ARG A 212 23.03 8.54 5.26
C ARG A 212 22.42 7.15 5.26
N ILE A 213 23.13 6.16 5.78
CA ILE A 213 22.64 4.77 5.88
C ILE A 213 21.48 4.68 6.86
N TYR A 214 21.62 5.29 8.04
CA TYR A 214 20.58 5.32 9.06
C TYR A 214 19.31 6.02 8.56
N GLU A 215 19.45 7.20 7.94
CA GLU A 215 18.32 7.91 7.32
C GLU A 215 17.66 7.09 6.21
N GLY A 216 18.43 6.27 5.48
CA GLY A 216 17.88 5.34 4.51
C GLY A 216 17.04 4.22 5.12
N GLU A 217 17.45 3.66 6.26
CA GLU A 217 16.64 2.68 6.99
C GLU A 217 15.30 3.27 7.44
N ASP A 218 15.31 4.54 7.85
CA ASP A 218 14.10 5.26 8.21
C ASP A 218 13.14 5.42 7.01
N ILE A 219 13.66 5.78 5.83
CA ILE A 219 12.87 5.86 4.59
C ILE A 219 12.23 4.51 4.24
N ILE A 220 12.98 3.41 4.39
CA ILE A 220 12.45 2.07 4.16
C ILE A 220 11.41 1.70 5.22
N GLY A 221 11.62 2.08 6.48
CA GLY A 221 10.63 1.91 7.55
C GLY A 221 9.31 2.63 7.25
N GLU A 222 9.40 3.87 6.77
CA GLU A 222 8.23 4.66 6.35
C GLU A 222 7.44 3.99 5.22
N TYR A 223 8.09 3.22 4.35
CA TYR A 223 7.37 2.42 3.35
C TYR A 223 6.38 1.44 4.00
N TRP A 224 6.85 0.67 5.00
CA TRP A 224 6.06 -0.34 5.68
C TRP A 224 4.92 0.28 6.50
N GLU A 225 5.16 1.43 7.12
CA GLU A 225 4.13 2.16 7.86
C GLU A 225 3.04 2.69 6.92
N ASN A 226 3.43 3.28 5.79
CA ASN A 226 2.50 3.89 4.84
C ASN A 226 1.74 2.87 3.97
N SER A 227 2.28 1.67 3.80
CA SER A 227 1.63 0.56 3.07
C SER A 227 0.87 -0.40 3.99
N TYR A 228 0.95 -0.23 5.32
CA TYR A 228 0.20 -1.03 6.29
C TYR A 228 -1.30 -0.68 6.31
N LYS A 229 -2.13 -1.71 6.12
CA LYS A 229 -3.58 -1.63 6.26
C LYS A 229 -4.00 -1.96 7.68
N ASN A 230 -4.16 -0.91 8.50
CA ASN A 230 -4.61 -1.03 9.89
C ASN A 230 -6.10 -1.43 9.99
N THR A 231 -6.36 -2.72 9.81
CA THR A 231 -7.71 -3.30 9.79
C THR A 231 -8.41 -3.12 11.13
N SER A 232 -7.69 -3.21 12.25
CA SER A 232 -8.24 -2.96 13.59
C SER A 232 -8.81 -1.54 13.73
N LYS A 233 -8.06 -0.53 13.26
CA LYS A 233 -8.51 0.87 13.22
C LYS A 233 -9.73 1.02 12.31
N ILE A 234 -9.69 0.50 11.08
CA ILE A 234 -10.81 0.56 10.12
C ILE A 234 -12.08 -0.06 10.72
N ILE A 235 -11.98 -1.23 11.35
CA ILE A 235 -13.12 -1.87 12.02
C ILE A 235 -13.65 -0.99 13.16
N SER A 236 -12.75 -0.43 13.98
CA SER A 236 -13.14 0.42 15.12
C SER A 236 -13.90 1.68 14.69
N GLU A 237 -13.45 2.34 13.63
CA GLU A 237 -14.07 3.56 13.08
C GLU A 237 -15.45 3.29 12.48
N ASN A 238 -15.71 2.04 12.06
CA ASN A 238 -16.94 1.63 11.39
C ASN A 238 -17.89 0.81 12.29
N GLN A 239 -17.65 0.73 13.61
CA GLN A 239 -18.51 -0.02 14.53
C GLN A 239 -19.96 0.45 14.53
N PHE A 240 -20.23 1.73 14.24
CA PHE A 240 -21.58 2.29 14.16
C PHE A 240 -22.48 1.52 13.18
N PHE A 241 -21.91 0.95 12.12
CA PHE A 241 -22.66 0.20 11.11
C PHE A 241 -23.29 -1.09 11.67
N SER A 242 -22.65 -1.67 12.69
CA SER A 242 -23.10 -2.87 13.40
C SER A 242 -24.14 -2.61 14.49
N MET A 243 -24.34 -1.36 14.90
CA MET A 243 -25.14 -1.00 16.09
C MET A 243 -26.64 -0.75 15.84
N ILE A 244 -27.21 -1.22 14.73
CA ILE A 244 -28.64 -1.02 14.38
C ILE A 244 -29.24 -2.32 13.84
#